data_AF-A0A9X8VK03-F1
#
_entry.id   AF-A0A9X8VK03-F1
#
_cell.length_a   1.000
_cell.length_b   1.000
_cell.length_c   1.000
_cell.angle_alpha   90.00
_cell.angle_beta   90.00
_cell.angle_gamma   90.00
#
_symmetry.space_group_name_H-M   'P 1'
#
loop_
_entity.id
_entity.type
_entity.pdbx_description
1 polymer ?
#
loop_
_entity_poly.entity_id
_entity_poly.type
_entity_poly.pdbx_seq_one_letter_code
_entity_poly.pdbx_strand_id
1 'polypeptide(L)'
;MSDRSALLDAVPHIQHGFGSKLALLPGHLLPYSATLPEKKQVHGTRIVDVLQPAQACGEADGFYTRQPGILLSVLTADCLPVLFSRRDGGAIAAVHAGWRGLLDGILEQMAARIRQDGGTADWVVSIG
;
A
#
# COMPACT_ATOMS: atom_id res chain seq x y z
N MET A 1 12.52 -10.18 12.37
CA MET A 1 11.84 -10.20 11.05
C MET A 1 12.45 -9.08 10.22
N SER A 2 12.69 -9.34 8.93
CA SER A 2 13.11 -8.32 7.97
C SER A 2 11.96 -7.32 7.79
N ASP A 3 12.26 -6.03 7.73
CA ASP A 3 11.30 -4.98 7.34
C ASP A 3 11.08 -4.95 5.83
N ARG A 4 11.60 -5.93 5.08
CA ARG A 4 11.59 -5.98 3.61
C ARG A 4 11.13 -7.33 3.07
N SER A 5 10.45 -7.28 1.94
CA SER A 5 10.10 -8.42 1.08
C SER A 5 11.08 -8.59 -0.09
N ALA A 6 11.62 -9.79 -0.26
CA ALA A 6 12.46 -10.14 -1.41
C ALA A 6 11.73 -10.00 -2.76
N LEU A 7 10.41 -10.19 -2.78
CA LEU A 7 9.59 -10.01 -3.99
C LEU A 7 9.54 -8.56 -4.43
N LEU A 8 9.42 -7.63 -3.47
CA LEU A 8 9.36 -6.19 -3.75
C LEU A 8 10.76 -5.62 -3.96
N ASP A 9 11.80 -6.20 -3.35
CA ASP A 9 13.20 -5.82 -3.61
C ASP A 9 13.63 -6.08 -5.06
N ALA A 10 12.99 -7.03 -5.74
CA ALA A 10 13.23 -7.33 -7.15
C ALA A 10 12.56 -6.35 -8.12
N VAL A 11 11.67 -5.47 -7.65
CA VAL A 11 10.96 -4.51 -8.50
C VAL A 11 11.81 -3.23 -8.65
N PRO A 12 12.12 -2.80 -9.87
CA PRO A 12 12.94 -1.61 -10.08
C PRO A 12 12.17 -0.34 -9.67
N HIS A 13 12.92 0.68 -9.25
CA HIS A 13 12.43 2.04 -9.01
C HIS A 13 11.43 2.23 -7.85
N ILE A 14 11.08 1.17 -7.11
CA ILE A 14 10.25 1.30 -5.92
C ILE A 14 11.08 1.27 -4.63
N GLN A 15 10.52 1.88 -3.59
CA GLN A 15 10.95 1.67 -2.22
C GLN A 15 9.77 1.15 -1.41
N HIS A 16 10.02 0.20 -0.51
CA HIS A 16 9.00 -0.38 0.36
C HIS A 16 9.59 -0.69 1.74
N GLY A 17 8.71 -0.99 2.69
CA GLY A 17 9.11 -1.63 3.93
C GLY A 17 7.95 -1.73 4.91
N PHE A 18 8.14 -2.57 5.92
CA PHE A 18 7.21 -2.82 7.01
C PHE A 18 7.77 -2.26 8.31
N GLY A 19 7.07 -1.26 8.87
CA GLY A 19 7.45 -0.66 10.14
C GLY A 19 7.38 -1.63 11.32
N SER A 20 7.99 -1.23 12.43
CA SER A 20 7.95 -1.95 13.70
C SER A 20 7.64 -1.01 14.86
N LYS A 21 7.46 -1.56 16.06
CA LYS A 21 7.28 -0.76 17.29
C LYS A 21 8.44 0.21 17.58
N LEU A 22 9.64 -0.05 17.05
CA LEU A 22 10.82 0.81 17.23
C LEU A 22 10.94 1.88 16.15
N ALA A 23 10.34 1.64 14.98
CA ALA A 23 10.36 2.54 13.83
C ALA A 23 9.10 2.30 13.00
N LEU A 24 8.06 3.11 13.21
CA LEU A 24 6.77 2.98 12.51
C LEU A 24 6.91 3.16 10.99
N LEU A 25 7.89 3.95 10.56
CA LEU A 25 8.28 4.11 9.17
C LEU A 25 9.76 3.76 9.02
N PRO A 26 10.13 2.80 8.14
CA PRO A 26 11.53 2.51 7.83
C PRO A 26 12.31 3.76 7.41
N GLY A 27 13.57 3.86 7.86
CA GLY A 27 14.38 5.08 7.75
C GLY A 27 14.55 5.61 6.33
N HIS A 28 14.69 4.70 5.34
CA HIS A 28 14.82 5.08 3.93
C HIS A 28 13.55 5.69 3.33
N LEU A 29 12.39 5.52 3.97
CA LEU A 29 11.12 6.10 3.53
C LEU A 29 10.82 7.46 4.18
N LEU A 30 11.56 7.86 5.23
CA LEU A 30 11.39 9.15 5.91
C LEU A 30 11.42 10.37 4.97
N PRO A 31 12.25 10.44 3.92
CA PRO A 31 12.25 11.55 2.97
C PRO A 31 10.89 11.78 2.27
N TYR A 32 10.04 10.76 2.21
CA TYR A 32 8.72 10.83 1.57
C TYR A 32 7.57 11.03 2.57
N SER A 33 7.86 11.15 3.87
CA SER A 33 6.83 11.24 4.93
C SER A 33 5.85 12.40 4.73
N ALA A 34 6.30 13.54 4.20
CA ALA A 34 5.46 14.69 3.88
C ALA A 34 4.45 14.44 2.75
N THR A 35 4.58 13.32 2.01
CA THR A 35 3.68 12.96 0.90
C THR A 35 2.55 12.03 1.31
N LEU A 36 2.58 11.53 2.55
CA LEU A 36 1.62 10.56 3.06
C LEU A 36 0.19 11.06 2.92
N PRO A 37 -0.75 10.25 2.37
CA PRO A 37 -2.14 10.62 2.31
C PRO A 37 -2.74 10.74 3.71
N GLU A 38 -3.54 11.78 3.93
CA GLU A 38 -4.36 11.93 5.13
C GLU A 38 -5.55 10.98 5.03
N LYS A 39 -5.67 10.06 5.97
CA LYS A 39 -6.63 8.96 5.91
C LYS A 39 -7.13 8.56 7.29
N LYS A 40 -8.31 7.92 7.30
CA LYS A 40 -8.87 7.23 8.46
C LYS A 40 -9.20 5.79 8.07
N GLN A 41 -8.46 4.83 8.61
CA GLN A 41 -8.73 3.41 8.41
C GLN A 41 -9.93 3.01 9.27
N VAL A 42 -10.91 2.35 8.65
CA VAL A 42 -12.20 2.02 9.30
C VAL A 42 -12.54 0.53 9.19
N HIS A 43 -11.58 -0.30 8.78
CA HIS A 43 -11.77 -1.73 8.51
C HIS A 43 -12.85 -1.99 7.43
N GLY A 44 -13.00 -1.07 6.49
CA GLY A 44 -13.87 -1.20 5.34
C GLY A 44 -13.14 -1.69 4.10
N THR A 45 -13.75 -1.45 2.93
CA THR A 45 -13.26 -1.96 1.64
C THR A 45 -12.97 -0.85 0.62
N ARG A 46 -13.04 0.41 1.04
CA ARG A 46 -12.86 1.57 0.14
C ARG A 46 -11.40 1.72 -0.29
N ILE A 47 -11.19 1.72 -1.61
CA ILE A 47 -9.92 2.00 -2.28
C ILE A 47 -9.90 3.45 -2.75
N VAL A 48 -8.78 4.15 -2.56
CA VAL A 48 -8.57 5.53 -3.04
C VAL A 48 -7.35 5.61 -3.93
N ASP A 49 -7.51 6.23 -5.09
CA ASP A 49 -6.40 6.64 -5.95
C ASP A 49 -5.78 7.93 -5.39
N VAL A 50 -4.52 7.84 -5.00
CA VAL A 50 -3.74 8.97 -4.47
C VAL A 50 -3.01 9.63 -5.64
N LEU A 51 -3.45 10.82 -6.03
CA LEU A 51 -3.01 11.52 -7.23
C LEU A 51 -2.03 12.66 -6.92
N GLN A 52 -1.89 13.04 -5.65
CA GLN A 52 -1.00 14.11 -5.21
C GLN A 52 -0.46 13.86 -3.79
N PRO A 53 0.71 14.41 -3.44
CA PRO A 53 1.23 14.38 -2.07
C PRO A 53 0.22 14.93 -1.05
N ALA A 54 0.16 14.32 0.14
CA ALA A 54 -0.71 14.76 1.24
C ALA A 54 -2.20 14.85 0.89
N GLN A 55 -2.68 14.05 -0.08
CA GLN A 55 -4.09 14.05 -0.47
C GLN A 55 -5.00 13.63 0.70
N ALA A 56 -6.03 14.43 0.97
CA ALA A 56 -7.11 14.08 1.87
C ALA A 56 -7.97 12.96 1.29
N CYS A 57 -7.84 11.76 1.86
CA CYS A 57 -8.50 10.54 1.38
C CYS A 57 -9.78 10.21 2.16
N GLY A 58 -9.96 10.77 3.37
CA GLY A 58 -11.10 10.45 4.24
C GLY A 58 -11.05 9.01 4.75
N GLU A 59 -12.22 8.36 4.87
CA GLU A 59 -12.32 6.98 5.33
C GLU A 59 -11.95 5.99 4.21
N ALA A 60 -10.84 5.27 4.37
CA ALA A 60 -10.35 4.30 3.39
C ALA A 60 -9.36 3.33 4.03
N ASP A 61 -9.31 2.12 3.47
CA ASP A 61 -8.44 1.03 3.94
C ASP A 61 -7.53 0.51 2.82
N GLY A 62 -7.70 0.97 1.58
CA GLY A 62 -6.78 0.70 0.48
C GLY A 62 -6.41 1.96 -0.29
N PHE A 63 -5.15 2.03 -0.72
CA PHE A 63 -4.58 3.16 -1.43
C PHE A 63 -3.81 2.66 -2.64
N TYR A 64 -3.90 3.38 -3.75
CA TYR A 64 -3.22 3.06 -5.01
C TYR A 64 -2.62 4.34 -5.59
N THR A 65 -1.47 4.25 -6.26
CA THR A 65 -0.93 5.36 -7.04
C THR A 65 -0.05 4.91 -8.20
N ARG A 66 -0.04 5.73 -9.25
CA ARG A 66 0.95 5.71 -10.34
C ARG A 66 1.91 6.88 -10.26
N GLN A 67 1.72 7.79 -9.31
CA GLN A 67 2.48 9.03 -9.22
C GLN A 67 3.82 8.75 -8.54
N PRO A 68 4.95 9.03 -9.21
CA PRO A 68 6.26 8.91 -8.60
C PRO A 68 6.39 9.83 -7.39
N GLY A 69 7.14 9.38 -6.38
CA GLY A 69 7.44 10.19 -5.19
C GLY A 69 6.33 10.28 -4.15
N ILE A 70 5.18 9.62 -4.35
CA ILE A 70 4.14 9.49 -3.32
C ILE A 70 4.37 8.23 -2.50
N LEU A 71 4.49 8.38 -1.19
CA LEU A 71 4.51 7.27 -0.24
C LEU A 71 3.08 6.86 0.12
N LEU A 72 2.73 5.60 -0.14
CA LEU A 72 1.54 4.98 0.40
C LEU A 72 1.86 4.30 1.72
N SER A 73 0.95 4.38 2.69
CA SER A 73 1.08 3.67 3.96
C SER A 73 -0.27 3.24 4.50
N VAL A 74 -0.24 2.19 5.32
CA VAL A 74 -1.34 1.72 6.17
C VAL A 74 -0.78 1.44 7.56
N LEU A 75 -1.54 1.77 8.60
CA LEU A 75 -1.18 1.52 9.98
C LEU A 75 -1.79 0.20 10.42
N THR A 76 -1.02 -0.62 11.13
CA THR A 76 -1.47 -1.91 11.64
C THR A 76 -0.96 -2.15 13.06
N ALA A 77 -1.77 -2.87 13.82
CA ALA A 77 -1.40 -3.62 15.00
C ALA A 77 -2.28 -4.87 14.95
N ASP A 78 -1.68 -6.03 14.68
CA ASP A 78 -2.32 -7.34 14.42
C ASP A 78 -3.00 -7.51 13.04
N CYS A 79 -3.60 -6.48 12.46
CA CYS A 79 -4.17 -6.57 11.11
C CYS A 79 -3.08 -6.75 10.03
N LEU A 80 -3.42 -7.38 8.90
CA LEU A 80 -2.46 -7.67 7.83
C LEU A 80 -2.19 -6.42 6.97
N PRO A 81 -0.96 -5.89 6.92
CA PRO A 81 -0.57 -4.92 5.89
C PRO A 81 -0.24 -5.67 4.60
N VAL A 82 -0.85 -5.27 3.48
CA VAL A 82 -0.59 -5.87 2.17
C VAL A 82 -0.07 -4.80 1.21
N LEU A 83 1.13 -5.02 0.68
CA LEU A 83 1.78 -4.13 -0.27
C LEU A 83 1.76 -4.76 -1.66
N PHE A 84 1.46 -3.95 -2.67
CA PHE A 84 1.37 -4.33 -4.07
C PHE A 84 2.28 -3.45 -4.89
N SER A 85 2.90 -4.01 -5.92
CA SER A 85 3.56 -3.22 -6.95
C SER A 85 3.46 -3.88 -8.31
N ARG A 86 3.36 -3.07 -9.37
CA ARG A 86 3.61 -3.56 -10.73
C ARG A 86 5.07 -4.00 -10.85
N ARG A 87 5.33 -5.07 -11.59
CA ARG A 87 6.67 -5.60 -11.85
C ARG A 87 7.60 -4.60 -12.54
N ASP A 88 7.04 -3.64 -13.27
CA ASP A 88 7.77 -2.55 -13.92
C ASP A 88 8.01 -1.34 -13.00
N GLY A 89 7.49 -1.35 -11.77
CA GLY A 89 7.57 -0.23 -10.82
C GLY A 89 6.65 0.94 -11.15
N GLY A 90 5.80 0.83 -12.18
CA GLY A 90 4.96 1.94 -12.67
C GLY A 90 3.72 2.25 -11.84
N ALA A 91 3.41 1.42 -10.85
CA ALA A 91 2.35 1.66 -9.87
C ALA A 91 2.59 0.86 -8.58
N ILE A 92 2.05 1.36 -7.48
CA ILE A 92 2.07 0.72 -6.17
C ILE A 92 0.70 0.81 -5.50
N ALA A 93 0.44 -0.10 -4.56
CA ALA A 93 -0.74 -0.05 -3.71
C ALA A 93 -0.43 -0.54 -2.30
N ALA A 94 -1.20 -0.07 -1.31
CA ALA A 94 -1.10 -0.50 0.08
C ALA A 94 -2.50 -0.70 0.66
N VAL A 95 -2.71 -1.80 1.37
CA VAL A 95 -4.00 -2.20 1.93
C VAL A 95 -3.88 -2.58 3.40
N HIS A 96 -4.79 -2.04 4.20
CA HIS A 96 -5.08 -2.47 5.55
C HIS A 96 -6.12 -3.58 5.49
N ALA A 97 -5.69 -4.82 5.70
CA ALA A 97 -6.54 -5.99 5.64
C ALA A 97 -6.80 -6.53 7.06
N GLY A 98 -7.64 -5.82 7.81
CA GLY A 98 -8.24 -6.35 9.04
C GLY A 98 -9.29 -7.42 8.73
N TRP A 99 -9.67 -8.21 9.74
CA TRP A 99 -10.58 -9.35 9.57
C TRP A 99 -11.90 -8.98 8.88
N ARG A 100 -12.48 -7.82 9.21
CA ARG A 100 -13.72 -7.33 8.61
C ARG A 100 -13.52 -6.95 7.15
N GLY A 101 -12.49 -6.15 6.85
CA GLY A 101 -12.17 -5.77 5.48
C GLY A 101 -11.88 -6.99 4.60
N LEU A 102 -11.22 -8.02 5.14
CA LEU A 102 -11.00 -9.29 4.44
C LEU A 102 -12.30 -10.02 4.14
N LEU A 103 -13.18 -10.16 5.14
CA LEU A 103 -14.50 -10.79 4.96
C LEU A 103 -15.36 -10.04 3.93
N ASP A 104 -15.28 -8.71 3.92
CA ASP A 104 -16.05 -7.83 3.03
C ASP A 104 -15.40 -7.65 1.65
N GLY A 105 -14.19 -8.18 1.44
CA GLY A 105 -13.54 -8.26 0.14
C GLY A 105 -12.59 -7.12 -0.23
N ILE A 106 -11.83 -6.55 0.72
CA ILE A 106 -10.85 -5.46 0.46
C ILE A 106 -9.80 -5.85 -0.59
N LEU A 107 -9.35 -7.11 -0.61
CA LEU A 107 -8.34 -7.59 -1.57
C LEU A 107 -8.94 -7.74 -2.97
N GLU A 108 -10.21 -8.16 -3.06
CA GLU A 108 -10.98 -8.24 -4.29
C GLU A 108 -11.21 -6.85 -4.89
N GLN A 109 -11.47 -5.85 -4.05
CA GLN A 109 -11.60 -4.46 -4.47
C GLN A 109 -10.26 -3.90 -4.98
N MET A 110 -9.15 -4.18 -4.29
CA MET A 110 -7.83 -3.80 -4.79
C MET A 110 -7.51 -4.54 -6.11
N ALA A 111 -7.79 -5.84 -6.21
CA ALA A 111 -7.62 -6.62 -7.42
C ALA A 111 -8.45 -6.06 -8.60
N ALA A 112 -9.69 -5.66 -8.35
CA ALA A 112 -10.53 -5.00 -9.34
C ALA A 112 -9.93 -3.66 -9.80
N ARG A 113 -9.38 -2.87 -8.88
CA ARG A 113 -8.73 -1.60 -9.22
C ARG A 113 -7.47 -1.82 -10.06
N ILE A 114 -6.57 -2.71 -9.66
CA ILE A 114 -5.32 -2.97 -10.40
C ILE A 114 -5.56 -3.67 -11.74
N ARG A 115 -6.67 -4.39 -11.94
CA ARG A 115 -7.03 -4.96 -13.25
C ARG A 115 -7.22 -3.90 -14.32
N GLN A 116 -7.57 -2.67 -13.94
CA GLN A 116 -7.70 -1.53 -14.86
C GLN A 116 -6.35 -1.14 -15.51
N ASP A 117 -5.23 -1.66 -14.98
CA ASP A 117 -3.87 -1.37 -15.45
C ASP A 117 -3.29 -2.42 -16.42
N GLY A 118 -4.09 -3.37 -16.89
CA GLY A 118 -3.65 -4.43 -17.82
C GLY A 118 -3.64 -5.85 -17.24
N GLY A 119 -4.21 -6.05 -16.04
CA GLY A 119 -4.38 -7.38 -15.41
C GLY A 119 -3.54 -7.57 -14.15
N THR A 120 -3.75 -8.69 -13.45
CA THR A 120 -3.11 -8.99 -12.15
C THR A 120 -1.76 -9.72 -12.27
N ALA A 121 -1.44 -10.30 -13.44
CA ALA A 121 -0.22 -11.09 -13.64
C ALA A 121 1.07 -10.25 -13.53
N ASP A 122 0.95 -8.97 -13.89
CA ASP A 122 2.05 -7.99 -13.84
C ASP A 122 2.26 -7.39 -12.45
N TRP A 123 1.57 -7.90 -11.44
CA TRP A 123 1.69 -7.43 -10.06
C TRP A 123 2.39 -8.45 -9.17
N VAL A 124 3.15 -7.94 -8.21
CA VAL A 124 3.69 -8.69 -7.09
C VAL A 124 3.09 -8.16 -5.79
N VAL A 125 2.95 -9.05 -4.83
CA VAL A 125 2.28 -8.77 -3.55
C VAL A 125 3.13 -9.30 -2.41
N SER A 126 3.21 -8.55 -1.33
CA SER A 126 3.78 -8.99 -0.07
C SER A 126 2.82 -8.73 1.08
N ILE A 127 2.69 -9.70 1.96
CA ILE A 127 1.98 -9.58 3.24
C ILE A 127 3.04 -9.41 4.31
N GLY A 128 2.89 -8.39 5.16
CA GLY A 128 3.81 -8.10 6.26
C GLY A 128 3.39 -8.66 7.60
#